data_AF-A0A2N2NTZ2-F1
#
_entry.id   AF-A0A2N2NTZ2-F1
#
_cell.length_a   1.000
_cell.length_b   1.000
_cell.length_c   1.000
_cell.angle_alpha   90.00
_cell.angle_beta   90.00
_cell.angle_gamma   90.00
#
_symmetry.space_group_name_H-M   'P 1'
#
loop_
_entity.id
_entity.type
_entity.pdbx_description
1 polymer ?
#
loop_
_entity_poly.entity_id
_entity_poly.type
_entity_poly.pdbx_seq_one_letter_code
_entity_poly.pdbx_strand_id
1 'polypeptide(L)'
;MIDHITATINRHHQKAILVFITLSILLLCYGMYQRLTPTVRIAWTTESEVDTLGFNLLREDLTDPGNGHQVNPHLILAQGSPISGINYHFIDRKVQAGMSYIYHLQEINNNHEVVELESIEIRVKQKGVIEIGIALVLLCMALFFYMRKQKPHSGIQS
;
A
#
# COMPACT_ATOMS: atom_id res chain seq x y z
N MET A 1 -24.46 41.42 -22.75
CA MET A 1 -23.02 41.29 -22.42
C MET A 1 -22.80 40.74 -21.01
N ILE A 2 -23.50 41.27 -19.99
CA ILE A 2 -23.41 40.83 -18.58
C ILE A 2 -23.85 39.37 -18.38
N ASP A 3 -24.96 38.94 -18.99
CA ASP A 3 -25.47 37.56 -18.81
C ASP A 3 -24.53 36.47 -19.37
N HIS A 4 -23.81 36.80 -20.45
CA HIS A 4 -22.83 35.89 -21.05
C HIS A 4 -21.60 35.70 -20.15
N ILE A 5 -21.16 36.76 -19.46
CA ILE A 5 -20.05 36.72 -18.51
C ILE A 5 -20.45 35.88 -17.28
N THR A 6 -21.66 36.09 -16.74
CA THR A 6 -22.19 35.35 -15.59
C THR A 6 -22.35 33.85 -15.88
N ALA A 7 -22.86 33.49 -17.07
CA ALA A 7 -22.99 32.09 -17.48
C ALA A 7 -21.64 31.37 -17.61
N THR A 8 -20.62 32.07 -18.08
CA THR A 8 -19.25 31.54 -18.23
C THR A 8 -18.61 31.29 -16.86
N ILE A 9 -18.71 32.25 -15.93
CA ILE A 9 -18.22 32.13 -14.55
C ILE A 9 -18.86 30.94 -13.83
N ASN A 10 -20.19 30.81 -13.92
CA ASN A 10 -20.93 29.71 -13.29
C ASN A 10 -20.48 28.32 -13.83
N ARG A 11 -20.18 28.23 -15.12
CA ARG A 11 -19.67 27.00 -15.75
C ARG A 11 -18.28 26.63 -15.25
N HIS A 12 -17.38 27.59 -15.08
CA HIS A 12 -16.03 27.33 -14.54
C HIS A 12 -16.09 26.87 -13.07
N HIS A 13 -16.95 27.48 -12.25
CA HIS A 13 -17.14 27.05 -10.86
C HIS A 13 -17.73 25.63 -10.74
N GLN A 14 -18.68 25.26 -11.60
CA GLN A 14 -19.20 23.89 -11.63
C GLN A 14 -18.14 22.87 -12.01
N LYS A 15 -17.28 23.20 -13.00
CA LYS A 15 -16.14 22.36 -13.36
C LYS A 15 -15.15 22.22 -12.21
N ALA A 16 -14.87 23.30 -11.48
CA ALA A 16 -13.97 23.26 -10.32
C ALA A 16 -14.51 22.35 -9.20
N ILE A 17 -15.80 22.44 -8.88
CA ILE A 17 -16.43 21.55 -7.88
C ILE A 17 -16.35 20.09 -8.33
N LEU A 18 -16.64 19.81 -9.61
CA LEU A 18 -16.54 18.45 -10.15
C LEU A 18 -15.11 17.90 -10.06
N VAL A 19 -14.09 18.73 -10.32
CA VAL A 19 -12.67 18.33 -10.18
C VAL A 19 -12.35 17.96 -8.73
N PHE A 20 -12.78 18.74 -7.74
CA PHE A 20 -12.55 18.41 -6.34
C PHE A 20 -13.23 17.11 -5.92
N ILE A 21 -14.46 16.87 -6.37
CA ILE A 21 -15.19 15.62 -6.09
C ILE A 21 -14.47 14.42 -6.73
N THR A 22 -14.11 14.53 -8.01
CA THR A 22 -13.41 13.45 -8.71
C THR A 22 -12.07 13.13 -8.05
N LEU A 23 -11.27 14.15 -7.72
CA LEU A 23 -9.97 13.94 -7.06
C LEU A 23 -10.15 13.35 -5.65
N SER A 24 -11.16 13.79 -4.91
CA SER A 24 -11.52 13.21 -3.61
C SER A 24 -11.85 11.72 -3.73
N ILE A 25 -12.70 11.33 -4.68
CA ILE A 25 -13.07 9.92 -4.90
C ILE A 25 -11.84 9.09 -5.28
N LEU A 26 -11.01 9.58 -6.21
CA LEU A 26 -9.80 8.88 -6.63
C LEU A 26 -8.84 8.66 -5.44
N LEU A 27 -8.61 9.69 -4.62
CA LEU A 27 -7.74 9.57 -3.44
C LEU A 27 -8.34 8.67 -2.38
N LEU A 28 -9.66 8.72 -2.16
CA LEU A 28 -10.34 7.83 -1.23
C LEU A 28 -10.19 6.37 -1.67
N CYS A 29 -10.48 6.07 -2.94
CA CYS A 29 -10.31 4.73 -3.49
C CYS A 29 -8.87 4.24 -3.39
N TYR A 30 -7.90 5.08 -3.75
CA TYR A 30 -6.48 4.72 -3.67
C TYR A 30 -6.00 4.52 -2.22
N GLY A 31 -6.40 5.39 -1.30
CA GLY A 31 -6.09 5.26 0.12
C GLY A 31 -6.73 4.01 0.74
N MET A 32 -7.99 3.73 0.41
CA MET A 32 -8.67 2.50 0.84
C MET A 32 -8.00 1.25 0.27
N TYR A 33 -7.62 1.26 -1.01
CA TYR A 33 -6.89 0.15 -1.62
C TYR A 33 -5.58 -0.13 -0.88
N GLN A 34 -4.74 0.88 -0.67
CA GLN A 34 -3.48 0.72 0.09
C GLN A 34 -3.68 0.18 1.51
N ARG A 35 -4.77 0.59 2.17
CA ARG A 35 -5.09 0.15 3.54
C ARG A 35 -5.58 -1.29 3.58
N LEU A 36 -6.36 -1.70 2.58
CA LEU A 36 -6.97 -3.04 2.48
C LEU A 36 -6.03 -4.08 1.86
N THR A 37 -4.98 -3.67 1.15
CA THR A 37 -4.00 -4.56 0.53
C THR A 37 -2.58 -4.31 1.07
N PRO A 38 -2.33 -4.49 2.38
CA PRO A 38 -0.98 -4.40 2.91
C PRO A 38 -0.10 -5.51 2.35
N THR A 39 1.19 -5.21 2.16
CA THR A 39 2.17 -6.19 1.68
C THR A 39 3.51 -5.98 2.37
N VAL A 40 4.25 -7.06 2.58
CA VAL A 40 5.66 -7.02 2.98
C VAL A 40 6.51 -7.54 1.82
N ARG A 41 7.54 -6.78 1.45
CA ARG A 41 8.56 -7.23 0.49
C ARG A 41 9.78 -7.65 1.28
N ILE A 42 10.11 -8.93 1.22
CA ILE A 42 11.33 -9.50 1.78
C ILE A 42 12.33 -9.59 0.63
N ALA A 43 13.56 -9.13 0.86
CA ALA A 43 14.62 -9.20 -0.12
C ALA A 43 15.89 -9.64 0.59
N TRP A 44 16.64 -10.52 -0.06
CA TRP A 44 17.91 -11.03 0.41
C TRP A 44 18.87 -11.20 -0.77
N THR A 45 20.14 -11.28 -0.45
CA THR A 45 21.22 -11.44 -1.41
C THR A 45 22.09 -12.58 -0.95
N THR A 46 22.41 -13.49 -1.86
CA THR A 46 23.40 -14.54 -1.61
C THR A 46 24.78 -14.05 -2.05
N GLU A 47 25.84 -14.51 -1.38
CA GLU A 47 27.21 -14.28 -1.83
C GLU A 47 27.67 -15.38 -2.80
N SER A 48 27.27 -16.63 -2.52
CA SER A 48 27.46 -17.82 -3.36
C SER A 48 26.37 -18.85 -3.02
N GLU A 49 26.09 -19.77 -3.94
CA GLU A 49 25.08 -20.82 -3.79
C GLU A 49 25.73 -22.18 -4.11
N VAL A 50 26.28 -22.81 -3.07
CA VAL A 50 26.93 -24.12 -3.15
C VAL A 50 25.96 -25.17 -2.65
N ASP A 51 25.63 -26.13 -3.51
CA ASP A 51 24.67 -27.20 -3.22
C ASP A 51 23.27 -26.70 -2.80
N THR A 52 22.92 -25.46 -3.14
CA THR A 52 21.63 -24.85 -2.84
C THR A 52 20.60 -25.22 -3.90
N LEU A 53 19.50 -25.85 -3.50
CA LEU A 53 18.33 -26.12 -4.35
C LEU A 53 17.41 -24.89 -4.43
N GLY A 54 17.26 -24.16 -3.32
CA GLY A 54 16.47 -22.94 -3.25
C GLY A 54 16.12 -22.52 -1.84
N PHE A 55 15.12 -21.66 -1.71
CA PHE A 55 14.78 -20.99 -0.46
C PHE A 55 13.28 -21.10 -0.13
N ASN A 56 13.01 -21.21 1.17
CA ASN A 56 11.68 -21.02 1.76
C ASN A 56 11.69 -19.80 2.67
N LEU A 57 10.52 -19.21 2.82
CA LEU A 57 10.26 -18.16 3.80
C LEU A 57 9.17 -18.64 4.74
N LEU A 58 9.48 -18.66 6.03
CA LEU A 58 8.51 -18.87 7.08
C LEU A 58 8.12 -17.53 7.68
N ARG A 59 6.88 -17.43 8.14
CA ARG A 59 6.38 -16.27 8.85
C ARG A 59 5.71 -16.67 10.15
N GLU A 60 6.10 -15.99 11.21
CA GLU A 60 5.50 -16.06 12.55
C GLU A 60 4.84 -14.73 12.90
N ASP A 61 3.73 -14.80 13.62
CA ASP A 61 3.18 -13.60 14.28
C ASP A 61 4.05 -13.30 15.50
N LEU A 62 4.48 -12.05 15.65
CA LEU A 62 5.30 -11.66 16.81
C LEU A 62 4.55 -11.85 18.14
N THR A 63 3.22 -11.83 18.11
CA THR A 63 2.36 -12.04 19.28
C THR A 63 2.12 -13.52 19.60
N ASP A 64 2.46 -14.43 18.68
CA ASP A 64 2.35 -15.89 18.84
C ASP A 64 3.62 -16.58 18.26
N PRO A 65 4.79 -16.38 18.90
CA PRO A 65 6.06 -16.91 18.39
C PRO A 65 6.12 -18.44 18.48
N GLY A 66 6.81 -19.06 17.52
CA GLY A 66 6.95 -20.52 17.43
C GLY A 66 5.86 -21.23 16.60
N ASN A 67 4.88 -20.50 16.08
CA ASN A 67 3.84 -21.02 15.17
C ASN A 67 4.08 -20.56 13.72
N GLY A 68 5.30 -20.83 13.22
CA GLY A 68 5.72 -20.40 11.90
C GLY A 68 5.13 -21.24 10.79
N HIS A 69 4.63 -20.60 9.73
CA HIS A 69 4.21 -21.29 8.51
C HIS A 69 4.91 -20.75 7.28
N GLN A 70 5.16 -21.62 6.31
CA GLN A 70 5.72 -21.23 5.02
C GLN A 70 4.77 -20.30 4.26
N VAL A 71 5.29 -19.18 3.75
CA VAL A 71 4.50 -18.17 3.03
C VAL A 71 4.66 -18.22 1.51
N ASN A 72 5.80 -18.71 1.01
CA ASN A 72 6.01 -18.92 -0.42
C ASN A 72 5.28 -20.21 -0.89
N PRO A 73 4.48 -20.16 -1.97
CA PRO A 73 3.68 -21.31 -2.41
C PRO A 73 4.52 -22.44 -3.02
N HIS A 74 5.69 -22.10 -3.55
CA HIS A 74 6.65 -23.01 -4.16
C HIS A 74 8.06 -22.63 -3.71
N LEU A 75 8.97 -23.60 -3.71
CA LEU A 75 10.38 -23.35 -3.43
C LEU A 75 10.92 -22.26 -4.36
N ILE A 76 11.59 -21.26 -3.79
CA ILE A 76 12.21 -20.20 -4.56
C ILE A 76 13.55 -20.73 -5.04
N LEU A 77 13.59 -21.24 -6.27
CA LEU A 77 14.76 -21.93 -6.80
C LEU A 77 16.01 -21.05 -6.78
N ALA A 78 17.12 -21.68 -6.43
CA ALA A 78 18.45 -21.12 -6.57
C ALA A 78 18.72 -20.73 -8.04
N GLN A 79 19.33 -19.57 -8.22
CA GLN A 79 19.69 -18.97 -9.52
C GLN A 79 21.14 -18.46 -9.53
N GLY A 80 21.81 -18.47 -8.38
CA GLY A 80 23.22 -18.20 -8.25
C GLY A 80 24.08 -19.39 -8.68
N SER A 81 25.36 -19.31 -8.32
CA SER A 81 26.36 -20.32 -8.61
C SER A 81 27.29 -20.51 -7.40
N PRO A 82 28.10 -21.57 -7.39
CA PRO A 82 29.08 -21.81 -6.33
C PRO A 82 30.11 -20.68 -6.14
N ILE A 83 30.27 -19.78 -7.11
CA ILE A 83 31.24 -18.68 -7.08
C ILE A 83 30.58 -17.29 -7.15
N SER A 84 29.24 -17.21 -7.22
CA SER A 84 28.52 -15.95 -7.33
C SER A 84 27.08 -16.09 -6.87
N GLY A 85 26.63 -15.24 -5.96
CA GLY A 85 25.22 -15.20 -5.57
C GLY A 85 24.37 -14.24 -6.42
N ILE A 86 23.16 -14.00 -5.96
CA ILE A 86 22.14 -13.23 -6.66
C ILE A 86 21.18 -12.56 -5.67
N ASN A 87 20.41 -11.58 -6.15
CA ASN A 87 19.38 -10.90 -5.39
C ASN A 87 18.02 -11.56 -5.59
N TYR A 88 17.35 -11.89 -4.50
CA TYR A 88 15.99 -12.41 -4.50
C TYR A 88 15.02 -11.45 -3.84
N HIS A 89 13.74 -11.67 -4.11
CA HIS A 89 12.68 -11.05 -3.34
C HIS A 89 11.40 -11.89 -3.34
N PHE A 90 10.63 -11.74 -2.27
CA PHE A 90 9.30 -12.30 -2.11
C PHE A 90 8.33 -11.23 -1.61
N ILE A 91 7.07 -11.31 -2.05
CA ILE A 91 6.02 -10.38 -1.63
C ILE A 91 4.94 -11.16 -0.88
N ASP A 92 4.90 -10.99 0.43
CA ASP A 92 3.81 -11.49 1.25
C ASP A 92 2.63 -10.51 1.21
N ARG A 93 1.48 -11.01 0.73
CA ARG A 93 0.21 -10.26 0.61
C ARG A 93 -0.83 -10.70 1.64
N LYS A 94 -0.51 -11.67 2.50
CA LYS A 94 -1.41 -12.22 3.52
C LYS A 94 -1.11 -11.65 4.90
N VAL A 95 -0.53 -10.45 4.95
CA VAL A 95 -0.19 -9.73 6.18
C VAL A 95 -1.33 -8.81 6.58
N GLN A 96 -1.35 -8.39 7.85
CA GLN A 96 -2.30 -7.40 8.34
C GLN A 96 -1.59 -6.09 8.67
N ALA A 97 -2.22 -4.97 8.30
CA ALA A 97 -1.67 -3.65 8.59
C ALA A 97 -1.65 -3.38 10.10
N GLY A 98 -0.51 -2.90 10.61
CA GLY A 98 -0.33 -2.61 12.04
C GLY A 98 0.24 -3.77 12.86
N MET A 99 0.24 -4.99 12.31
CA MET A 99 0.83 -6.18 12.96
C MET A 99 2.35 -6.25 12.73
N SER A 100 3.03 -6.99 13.59
CA SER A 100 4.45 -7.33 13.44
C SER A 100 4.61 -8.82 13.20
N TYR A 101 5.53 -9.18 12.32
CA TYR A 101 5.83 -10.56 11.96
C TYR A 101 7.33 -10.79 12.03
N ILE A 102 7.74 -12.02 12.36
CA ILE A 102 9.09 -12.50 12.18
C ILE A 102 9.11 -13.33 10.89
N TYR A 103 10.03 -13.03 9.99
CA TYR A 103 10.30 -13.84 8.81
C TYR A 103 11.59 -14.59 9.00
N HIS A 104 11.57 -15.89 8.73
CA HIS A 104 12.76 -16.72 8.75
C HIS A 104 13.07 -17.20 7.34
N LEU A 105 14.32 -17.01 6.91
CA LEU A 105 14.80 -17.49 5.64
C LEU A 105 15.41 -18.88 5.82
N GLN A 106 14.93 -19.84 5.04
CA GLN A 106 15.47 -21.20 5.02
C GLN A 106 16.10 -21.49 3.67
N GLU A 107 17.28 -22.08 3.68
CA GLU A 107 17.91 -22.69 2.52
C GLU A 107 17.59 -24.18 2.47
N ILE A 108 17.25 -24.68 1.29
CA ILE A 108 17.11 -26.10 1.00
C ILE A 108 18.29 -26.51 0.14
N ASN A 109 19.06 -27.50 0.59
CA ASN A 109 20.18 -28.01 -0.20
C ASN A 109 19.74 -29.14 -1.16
N ASN A 110 20.64 -29.58 -2.04
CA ASN A 110 20.40 -30.68 -2.99
C ASN A 110 20.06 -32.03 -2.33
N ASN A 111 20.37 -32.19 -1.04
CA ASN A 111 20.00 -33.36 -0.24
C ASN A 111 18.64 -33.21 0.45
N HIS A 112 17.90 -32.12 0.19
CA HIS A 112 16.64 -31.74 0.83
C HIS A 112 16.76 -31.44 2.33
N GLU A 113 17.96 -31.16 2.83
CA GLU A 113 18.16 -30.68 4.19
C GLU A 113 17.80 -29.20 4.27
N VAL A 114 17.19 -28.83 5.39
CA VAL A 114 16.78 -27.45 5.67
C VAL A 114 17.84 -26.81 6.56
N VAL A 115 18.40 -25.70 6.09
CA VAL A 115 19.31 -24.86 6.86
C VAL A 115 18.60 -23.54 7.18
N GLU A 116 18.41 -23.27 8.46
CA GLU A 116 17.88 -21.98 8.92
C GLU A 116 18.96 -20.91 8.76
N LEU A 117 18.62 -19.81 8.09
CA LEU A 117 19.49 -18.65 7.89
C LEU A 117 19.07 -17.52 8.85
N GLU A 118 19.01 -16.30 8.33
CA GLU A 118 18.67 -15.12 9.13
C GLU A 118 17.17 -14.92 9.30
N SER A 119 16.82 -14.35 10.45
CA SER A 119 15.46 -13.94 10.78
C SER A 119 15.35 -12.44 10.88
N ILE A 120 14.24 -11.88 10.40
CA ILE A 120 13.98 -10.44 10.45
C ILE A 120 12.60 -10.15 11.00
N GLU A 121 12.52 -9.22 11.96
CA GLU A 121 11.24 -8.70 12.46
C GLU A 121 10.81 -7.51 11.60
N ILE A 122 9.56 -7.55 11.13
CA ILE A 122 8.97 -6.51 10.31
C ILE A 122 7.63 -6.07 10.88
N ARG A 123 7.51 -4.76 11.15
CA ARG A 123 6.24 -4.11 11.46
C ARG A 123 5.56 -3.59 10.19
N VAL A 124 4.35 -4.06 9.94
CA VAL A 124 3.57 -3.67 8.75
C VAL A 124 2.96 -2.28 8.97
N LYS A 125 3.42 -1.29 8.20
CA LYS A 125 2.92 0.09 8.30
C LYS A 125 1.47 0.19 7.81
N GLN A 126 0.67 0.98 8.52
CA GLN A 126 -0.67 1.38 8.06
C GLN A 126 -0.54 2.49 7.01
N LYS A 127 -0.80 2.15 5.74
CA LYS A 127 -0.80 3.10 4.60
C LYS A 127 -2.22 3.55 4.27
N GLY A 128 -2.36 4.58 3.44
CA GLY A 128 -3.65 5.08 2.96
C GLY A 128 -4.33 6.14 3.82
N VAL A 129 -3.89 6.35 5.07
CA VAL A 129 -4.52 7.30 6.00
C VAL A 129 -4.42 8.75 5.51
N ILE A 130 -3.26 9.11 4.95
CA ILE A 130 -3.03 10.48 4.44
C ILE A 130 -3.91 10.73 3.22
N GLU A 131 -3.99 9.78 2.30
CA GLU A 131 -4.81 9.87 1.09
C GLU A 131 -6.30 9.99 1.43
N ILE A 132 -6.78 9.20 2.40
CA ILE A 132 -8.15 9.32 2.93
C ILE A 132 -8.36 10.69 3.58
N GLY A 133 -7.41 11.17 4.38
CA GLY A 133 -7.49 12.49 5.01
C GLY A 133 -7.59 13.62 3.98
N ILE A 134 -6.75 13.61 2.95
CA ILE A 134 -6.79 14.59 1.86
C ILE A 134 -8.10 14.47 1.08
N ALA A 135 -8.59 13.26 0.81
CA ALA A 135 -9.86 13.04 0.15
C ALA A 135 -11.02 13.71 0.90
N LEU A 136 -11.07 13.57 2.23
CA LEU A 136 -12.08 14.21 3.08
C LEU A 136 -11.98 15.74 3.04
N VAL A 137 -10.76 16.29 3.08
CA VAL A 137 -10.55 17.74 2.97
C VAL A 137 -11.05 18.28 1.63
N LEU A 138 -10.75 17.60 0.52
CA LEU A 138 -11.23 17.99 -0.82
C LEU A 138 -12.76 17.93 -0.92
N LEU A 139 -13.38 16.91 -0.31
CA LEU A 139 -14.83 16.77 -0.27
C LEU A 139 -15.48 17.92 0.53
N CYS A 140 -14.93 18.25 1.69
CA CYS A 140 -15.37 19.39 2.51
C CYS A 140 -15.24 20.71 1.75
N MET A 141 -14.15 20.92 1.00
CA MET A 141 -13.99 22.11 0.16
C MET A 141 -15.04 22.17 -0.96
N ALA A 142 -15.30 21.05 -1.63
CA ALA A 142 -16.34 20.99 -2.67
C ALA A 142 -17.73 21.36 -2.12
N LEU A 143 -18.07 20.82 -0.94
CA LEU A 143 -19.30 21.14 -0.22
C LEU A 143 -19.37 22.61 0.19
N PHE A 144 -18.27 23.17 0.73
CA PHE A 144 -18.21 24.57 1.10
C PHE A 144 -18.45 25.51 -0.09
N PHE A 145 -17.84 25.24 -1.25
CA PHE A 145 -18.07 26.01 -2.47
C PHE A 145 -19.51 25.86 -2.98
N TYR A 146 -20.09 24.66 -2.88
CA TYR A 146 -21.49 24.41 -3.23
C TYR A 146 -22.45 25.19 -2.33
N MET A 147 -22.23 25.18 -1.01
CA MET A 147 -23.06 25.92 -0.03
C MET A 147 -22.95 27.43 -0.19
N ARG A 148 -21.75 27.97 -0.43
CA ARG A 148 -21.56 29.40 -0.69
C ARG A 148 -22.34 29.88 -1.91
N LYS A 149 -22.49 29.03 -2.92
CA LYS A 149 -23.29 29.33 -4.12
C LYS A 149 -24.80 29.43 -3.82
N GLN A 150 -25.31 28.68 -2.82
CA GLN A 150 -26.74 28.62 -2.55
C GLN A 150 -27.30 29.81 -1.76
N LYS A 151 -26.48 30.57 -1.01
CA LYS A 151 -26.98 31.74 -0.26
C LYS A 151 -27.43 32.85 -1.23
N PRO A 152 -28.73 33.15 -1.37
CA PRO A 152 -29.18 34.32 -2.11
C PRO A 152 -28.93 35.56 -1.26
N HIS A 153 -28.61 36.68 -1.89
CA HIS A 153 -28.54 37.99 -1.24
C HIS A 153 -29.98 38.35 -0.81
N SER A 154 -30.36 38.06 0.44
CA SER A 154 -31.59 38.56 1.03
C SER A 154 -31.42 40.07 1.22
N GLY A 155 -31.89 40.83 0.23
CA GLY A 155 -31.91 42.28 0.27
C GLY A 155 -32.67 42.77 1.51
N ILE A 156 -31.99 43.58 2.29
CA ILE A 156 -32.61 44.48 3.25
C ILE A 156 -33.41 45.49 2.43
N GLN A 157 -34.74 45.46 2.53
CA GLN A 157 -35.59 46.60 2.23
C GLN A 157 -36.32 46.95 3.52
N SER A 158 -35.85 48.01 4.17
CA SER A 158 -36.59 48.84 5.12
C SER A 158 -36.42 50.29 4.68
#